data_AF-A0A3B0U297-F1
#
_entry.id   AF-A0A3B0U297-F1
#
_cell.length_a   1.000
_cell.length_b   1.000
_cell.length_c   1.000
_cell.angle_alpha   90.00
_cell.angle_beta   90.00
_cell.angle_gamma   90.00
#
_symmetry.space_group_name_H-M   'P 1'
#
loop_
_entity.id
_entity.type
_entity.pdbx_description
1 polymer ?
#
loop_
_entity_poly.entity_id
_entity_poly.type
_entity_poly.pdbx_seq_one_letter_code
_entity_poly.pdbx_strand_id
1 'polypeptide(L)'
;MEEIRIPKNQLLLVMGLLMGPVAIILGVYFYSLAGGPSIRSPLIVQMVGVFISLSGLLALALVIHQFIYPSTLVINENGISSHISFGFVPWSEIVSIELYERVEGVGKQRVNVKGVLIKAKDPEKILGEIRGLKKFGPNRSFRLRGSPIFIPDVNWSWRLDKIHEKLQAYWAQYSRKSGA
;
A
#
# COMPACT_ATOMS: atom_id res chain seq x y z
N MET A 1 -19.79 -10.34 15.85
CA MET A 1 -18.59 -9.50 15.98
C MET A 1 -18.74 -8.35 15.02
N GLU A 2 -18.35 -7.17 15.45
CA GLU A 2 -18.44 -5.97 14.64
C GLU A 2 -17.45 -6.04 13.46
N GLU A 3 -17.79 -5.47 12.32
CA GLU A 3 -16.87 -5.36 11.20
C GLU A 3 -15.91 -4.19 11.44
N ILE A 4 -14.60 -4.46 11.44
CA ILE A 4 -13.58 -3.43 11.62
C ILE A 4 -13.01 -3.05 10.26
N ARG A 5 -13.10 -1.77 9.91
CA ARG A 5 -12.48 -1.19 8.71
C ARG A 5 -11.32 -0.29 9.11
N ILE A 6 -10.10 -0.68 8.73
CA ILE A 6 -8.89 0.08 9.01
C ILE A 6 -8.47 0.79 7.72
N PRO A 7 -8.66 2.12 7.60
CA PRO A 7 -8.23 2.87 6.43
C PRO A 7 -6.71 3.09 6.43
N LYS A 8 -6.18 3.30 5.23
CA LYS A 8 -4.80 3.69 5.00
C LYS A 8 -4.49 5.07 5.61
N ASN A 9 -3.24 5.31 6.05
CA ASN A 9 -2.79 6.61 6.54
C ASN A 9 -2.94 7.68 5.45
N GLN A 10 -3.52 8.82 5.82
CA GLN A 10 -3.86 9.92 4.91
C GLN A 10 -2.67 10.84 4.59
N LEU A 11 -1.49 10.61 5.14
CA LEU A 11 -0.31 11.47 4.89
C LEU A 11 0.01 11.63 3.40
N LEU A 12 -0.03 10.54 2.62
CA LEU A 12 0.15 10.58 1.16
C LEU A 12 -0.92 11.42 0.45
N LEU A 13 -2.16 11.43 0.97
CA LEU A 13 -3.23 12.28 0.45
C LEU A 13 -2.93 13.76 0.69
N VAL A 14 -2.51 14.11 1.91
CA VAL A 14 -2.16 15.48 2.29
C VAL A 14 -0.97 15.98 1.46
N MET A 15 0.07 15.16 1.31
CA MET A 15 1.24 15.50 0.48
C MET A 15 0.85 15.70 -0.98
N GLY A 16 0.05 14.80 -1.56
CA GLY A 16 -0.39 14.95 -2.95
C GLY A 16 -1.29 16.16 -3.18
N LEU A 17 -2.17 16.49 -2.22
CA LEU A 17 -3.07 17.65 -2.31
C LEU A 17 -2.32 18.98 -2.21
N LEU A 18 -1.27 19.06 -1.39
CA LEU A 18 -0.46 20.27 -1.24
C LEU A 18 0.61 20.41 -2.32
N MET A 19 1.35 19.33 -2.61
CA MET A 19 2.48 19.38 -3.55
C MET A 19 2.05 19.29 -5.01
N GLY A 20 0.91 18.65 -5.31
CA GLY A 20 0.41 18.51 -6.69
C GLY A 20 0.18 19.86 -7.37
N PRO A 21 -0.63 20.78 -6.78
CA PRO A 21 -0.86 22.11 -7.33
C PRO A 21 0.43 22.95 -7.42
N VAL A 22 1.29 22.87 -6.40
CA VAL A 22 2.58 23.58 -6.38
C VAL A 22 3.47 23.12 -7.54
N ALA A 23 3.55 21.82 -7.78
CA ALA A 23 4.30 21.27 -8.91
C ALA A 23 3.70 21.72 -10.25
N ILE A 24 2.37 21.74 -10.41
CA ILE A 24 1.73 22.24 -11.63
C ILE A 24 2.09 23.72 -11.87
N ILE A 25 1.95 24.57 -10.85
CA ILE A 25 2.26 26.00 -10.94
C ILE A 25 3.73 26.21 -11.31
N LEU A 26 4.64 25.50 -10.64
CA LEU A 26 6.07 25.56 -10.95
C LEU A 26 6.36 25.07 -12.37
N GLY A 27 5.77 23.96 -12.79
CA GLY A 27 5.96 23.42 -14.13
C GLY A 27 5.51 24.38 -15.23
N VAL A 28 4.34 25.01 -15.05
CA VAL A 28 3.85 26.07 -15.94
C VAL A 28 4.78 27.28 -15.93
N TYR A 29 5.24 27.72 -14.76
CA TYR A 29 6.20 28.82 -14.64
C TYR A 29 7.50 28.55 -15.42
N PHE A 30 8.08 27.35 -15.27
CA PHE A 30 9.27 26.94 -16.02
C PHE A 30 9.00 26.89 -17.54
N TYR A 31 7.85 26.38 -17.95
CA TYR A 31 7.46 26.35 -19.36
C TYR A 31 7.37 27.77 -19.95
N SER A 32 6.78 28.72 -19.22
CA SER A 32 6.67 30.12 -19.63
C SER A 32 8.03 30.84 -19.63
N LEU A 33 8.91 30.53 -18.66
CA LEU A 33 10.23 31.15 -18.56
C LEU A 33 11.13 30.83 -19.76
N ALA A 34 10.92 29.67 -20.40
CA ALA A 34 11.66 29.26 -21.57
C ALA A 34 11.47 30.17 -22.80
N GLY A 35 10.44 31.01 -22.84
CA GLY A 35 10.28 32.03 -23.88
C GLY A 35 11.10 33.30 -23.65
N GLY A 36 11.80 33.41 -22.51
CA GLY A 36 12.55 34.60 -22.12
C GLY A 36 13.89 34.77 -22.84
N PRO A 37 14.36 36.02 -23.05
CA PRO A 37 15.57 36.31 -23.83
C PRO A 37 16.88 35.84 -23.18
N SER A 38 16.87 35.46 -21.89
CA SER A 38 18.07 35.11 -21.13
C SER A 38 18.36 33.60 -21.03
N ILE A 39 17.56 32.74 -21.65
CA ILE A 39 17.72 31.28 -21.53
C ILE A 39 18.50 30.71 -22.71
N ARG A 40 19.69 30.16 -22.43
CA ARG A 40 20.55 29.52 -23.45
C ARG A 40 19.96 28.25 -24.07
N SER A 41 19.08 27.56 -23.36
CA SER A 41 18.53 26.27 -23.80
C SER A 41 17.04 26.17 -23.49
N PRO A 42 16.20 26.91 -24.24
CA PRO A 42 14.76 27.02 -23.97
C PRO A 42 14.05 25.66 -24.04
N LEU A 43 14.46 24.78 -24.97
CA LEU A 43 13.91 23.44 -25.09
C LEU A 43 14.06 22.58 -23.82
N ILE A 44 15.20 22.66 -23.14
CA ILE A 44 15.45 21.89 -21.92
C ILE A 44 14.53 22.38 -20.81
N VAL A 45 14.40 23.70 -20.66
CA VAL A 45 13.55 24.32 -19.63
C VAL A 45 12.08 23.99 -19.87
N GLN A 46 11.62 23.96 -21.13
CA GLN A 46 10.27 23.52 -21.49
C GLN A 46 10.03 22.05 -21.13
N MET A 47 10.95 21.14 -21.47
CA MET A 47 10.82 19.72 -21.14
C MET A 47 10.75 19.50 -19.62
N VAL A 48 11.57 20.22 -18.85
CA VAL A 48 11.52 20.19 -17.39
C VAL A 48 10.18 20.71 -16.87
N GLY A 49 9.68 21.85 -17.38
CA GLY A 49 8.38 22.39 -17.00
C GLY A 49 7.21 21.44 -17.29
N VAL A 50 7.22 20.79 -18.46
CA VAL A 50 6.23 19.75 -18.83
C VAL A 50 6.32 18.56 -17.88
N PHE A 51 7.53 18.06 -17.61
CA PHE A 51 7.72 16.92 -16.71
C PHE A 51 7.22 17.21 -15.28
N ILE A 52 7.56 18.39 -14.74
CA ILE A 52 7.10 18.80 -13.41
C ILE A 52 5.57 18.91 -13.39
N SER A 53 4.97 19.53 -14.42
CA SER A 53 3.51 19.66 -14.53
C SER A 53 2.80 18.30 -14.56
N LEU A 54 3.31 17.37 -15.38
CA LEU A 54 2.79 16.01 -15.46
C LEU A 54 2.91 15.26 -14.12
N SER A 55 4.02 15.44 -13.40
CA SER A 55 4.20 14.82 -12.08
C SER A 55 3.18 15.34 -11.06
N GLY A 56 2.85 16.64 -11.10
CA GLY A 56 1.82 17.23 -10.24
C GLY A 56 0.41 16.73 -10.57
N LEU A 57 0.08 16.61 -11.87
CA LEU A 57 -1.19 16.02 -12.30
C LEU A 57 -1.31 14.55 -11.87
N LEU A 58 -0.24 13.77 -12.00
CA LEU A 58 -0.22 12.38 -11.56
C LEU A 58 -0.40 12.27 -10.05
N ALA A 59 0.24 13.14 -9.27
CA ALA A 59 0.06 13.20 -7.82
C ALA A 59 -1.41 13.47 -7.45
N LEU A 60 -2.07 14.43 -8.10
CA LEU A 60 -3.50 14.71 -7.89
C LEU A 60 -4.39 13.54 -8.31
N ALA A 61 -4.10 12.89 -9.43
CA ALA A 61 -4.84 11.72 -9.89
C ALA A 61 -4.77 10.57 -8.87
N LEU A 62 -3.60 10.34 -8.26
CA LEU A 62 -3.42 9.34 -7.20
C LEU A 62 -4.22 9.70 -5.94
N VAL A 63 -4.28 10.98 -5.57
CA VAL A 63 -5.11 11.47 -4.45
C VAL A 63 -6.59 11.18 -4.72
N ILE A 64 -7.10 11.58 -5.89
CA ILE A 64 -8.50 11.35 -6.28
C ILE A 64 -8.82 9.86 -6.29
N HIS A 65 -7.95 9.04 -6.88
CA HIS A 65 -8.14 7.59 -6.92
C HIS A 65 -8.25 6.99 -5.50
N GLN A 66 -7.43 7.45 -4.56
CA GLN A 66 -7.45 6.98 -3.18
C GLN A 66 -8.70 7.46 -2.40
N PHE A 67 -9.29 8.61 -2.76
CA PHE A 67 -10.59 9.04 -2.23
C PHE A 67 -11.74 8.17 -2.76
N ILE A 68 -11.73 7.82 -4.05
CA ILE A 68 -12.77 7.00 -4.68
C ILE A 68 -12.67 5.54 -4.21
N TYR A 69 -11.44 5.02 -4.12
CA TYR A 69 -11.14 3.64 -3.75
C TYR A 69 -10.25 3.59 -2.51
N PRO A 70 -10.80 3.91 -1.32
CA PRO A 70 -10.03 3.90 -0.10
C PRO A 70 -9.46 2.50 0.13
N SER A 71 -8.14 2.42 0.28
CA SER A 71 -7.51 1.16 0.66
C SER A 71 -7.88 0.87 2.11
N THR A 72 -8.78 -0.08 2.31
CA THR A 72 -9.21 -0.52 3.63
C THR A 72 -8.82 -1.97 3.85
N LEU A 73 -8.24 -2.24 5.01
CA LEU A 73 -8.20 -3.58 5.57
C LEU A 73 -9.53 -3.81 6.28
N VAL A 74 -10.26 -4.83 5.88
CA VAL A 74 -11.54 -5.22 6.50
C VAL A 74 -11.31 -6.51 7.27
N ILE A 75 -11.68 -6.51 8.55
CA ILE A 75 -11.63 -7.66 9.44
C ILE A 75 -13.05 -7.93 9.91
N ASN A 76 -13.59 -9.11 9.61
CA ASN A 76 -14.95 -9.50 10.00
C ASN A 76 -15.00 -10.96 10.46
N GLU A 77 -16.20 -11.48 10.72
CA GLU A 77 -16.38 -12.87 11.18
C GLU A 77 -16.00 -13.93 10.14
N ASN A 78 -16.00 -13.57 8.87
CA ASN A 78 -15.76 -14.51 7.77
C ASN A 78 -14.28 -14.59 7.41
N GLY A 79 -13.54 -13.48 7.58
CA GLY A 79 -12.12 -13.44 7.25
C GLY A 79 -11.52 -12.03 7.28
N ILE A 80 -10.44 -11.89 6.52
CA ILE A 80 -9.72 -10.64 6.31
C ILE A 80 -9.79 -10.29 4.83
N SER A 81 -10.03 -9.03 4.50
CA SER A 81 -10.02 -8.55 3.11
C SER A 81 -9.15 -7.31 2.93
N SER A 82 -8.42 -7.25 1.81
CA SER A 82 -7.72 -6.04 1.35
C SER A 82 -7.97 -5.80 -0.13
N HIS A 83 -8.50 -4.63 -0.45
CA HIS A 83 -8.88 -4.24 -1.82
C HIS A 83 -7.69 -4.11 -2.80
N ILE A 84 -6.48 -3.90 -2.26
CA ILE A 84 -5.27 -3.59 -3.03
C ILE A 84 -4.22 -4.71 -2.93
N SER A 85 -4.20 -5.44 -1.83
CA SER A 85 -3.12 -6.40 -1.56
C SER A 85 -3.51 -7.83 -1.95
N PHE A 86 -4.32 -8.51 -1.13
CA PHE A 86 -4.48 -9.97 -1.20
C PHE A 86 -5.94 -10.44 -1.37
N GLY A 87 -6.88 -9.53 -1.63
CA GLY A 87 -8.28 -9.89 -1.77
C GLY A 87 -8.90 -10.34 -0.44
N PHE A 88 -9.96 -11.14 -0.51
CA PHE A 88 -10.60 -11.75 0.65
C PHE A 88 -9.96 -13.11 0.97
N VAL A 89 -9.65 -13.33 2.25
CA VAL A 89 -9.09 -14.58 2.77
C VAL A 89 -9.93 -15.01 3.96
N PRO A 90 -10.62 -16.15 3.91
CA PRO A 90 -11.43 -16.64 5.01
C PRO A 90 -10.54 -17.12 6.17
N TRP A 91 -11.06 -17.03 7.40
CA TRP A 91 -10.31 -17.50 8.58
C TRP A 91 -9.89 -18.97 8.46
N SER A 92 -10.72 -19.82 7.85
CA SER A 92 -10.41 -21.24 7.62
C SER A 92 -9.12 -21.51 6.84
N GLU A 93 -8.65 -20.54 6.06
CA GLU A 93 -7.43 -20.64 5.26
C GLU A 93 -6.20 -20.10 6.00
N ILE A 94 -6.36 -19.56 7.22
CA ILE A 94 -5.28 -18.99 8.02
C ILE A 94 -4.72 -20.08 8.96
N VAL A 95 -3.40 -20.14 9.08
CA VAL A 95 -2.68 -21.06 9.97
C VAL A 95 -2.14 -20.31 11.18
N SER A 96 -1.48 -19.17 10.94
CA SER A 96 -0.95 -18.35 12.01
C SER A 96 -0.90 -16.88 11.63
N ILE A 97 -0.88 -16.03 12.66
CA ILE A 97 -0.76 -14.57 12.55
C ILE A 97 0.38 -14.15 13.45
N GLU A 98 1.45 -13.63 12.83
CA GLU A 98 2.71 -13.35 13.50
C GLU A 98 3.16 -11.92 13.19
N LEU A 99 3.75 -11.25 14.19
CA LEU A 99 4.56 -10.06 13.93
C LEU A 99 5.83 -10.48 13.19
N TYR A 100 6.09 -9.79 12.10
CA TYR A 100 7.25 -10.01 11.25
C TYR A 100 8.12 -8.77 11.27
N GLU A 101 9.35 -8.95 11.71
CA GLU A 101 10.40 -7.95 11.62
C GLU A 101 11.64 -8.60 11.02
N ARG A 102 12.06 -8.14 9.83
CA ARG A 102 13.29 -8.58 9.21
C ARG A 102 13.96 -7.42 8.50
N VAL A 103 15.29 -7.35 8.61
CA VAL A 103 16.10 -6.46 7.78
C VAL A 103 16.23 -7.07 6.38
N GLU A 104 15.63 -6.44 5.37
CA GLU A 104 15.77 -6.80 3.96
C GLU A 104 16.81 -5.89 3.29
N GLY A 105 17.58 -6.43 2.34
CA GLY A 105 18.55 -5.66 1.54
C GLY A 105 19.92 -6.31 1.40
N VAL A 106 20.69 -5.86 0.41
CA VAL A 106 22.05 -6.36 0.13
C VAL A 106 23.04 -5.21 0.32
N GLY A 107 24.14 -5.45 1.04
CA GLY A 107 25.18 -4.45 1.28
C GLY A 107 24.72 -3.30 2.19
N LYS A 108 24.93 -2.05 1.74
CA LYS A 108 24.68 -0.83 2.53
C LYS A 108 23.21 -0.38 2.57
N GLN A 109 22.33 -0.97 1.76
CA GLN A 109 20.91 -0.60 1.68
C GLN A 109 20.05 -1.56 2.52
N ARG A 110 20.29 -1.61 3.82
CA ARG A 110 19.49 -2.40 4.77
C ARG A 110 18.23 -1.63 5.14
N VAL A 111 17.07 -2.19 4.82
CA VAL A 111 15.75 -1.62 5.17
C VAL A 111 15.11 -2.54 6.19
N ASN A 112 14.72 -2.00 7.34
CA ASN A 112 13.96 -2.76 8.32
C ASN A 112 12.51 -2.88 7.82
N VAL A 113 12.07 -4.11 7.55
CA VAL A 113 10.71 -4.41 7.12
C VAL A 113 9.96 -4.98 8.30
N LYS A 114 9.01 -4.19 8.81
CA LYS A 114 8.08 -4.56 9.88
C LYS A 114 6.67 -4.73 9.32
N GLY A 115 5.89 -5.66 9.87
CA GLY A 115 4.50 -5.88 9.49
C GLY A 115 3.87 -7.08 10.20
N VAL A 116 2.62 -7.37 9.88
CA VAL A 116 1.95 -8.62 10.27
C VAL A 116 2.02 -9.59 9.09
N LEU A 117 2.59 -10.77 9.34
CA LEU A 117 2.61 -11.88 8.40
C LEU A 117 1.49 -12.86 8.77
N ILE A 118 0.62 -13.15 7.81
CA ILE A 118 -0.48 -14.10 8.00
C ILE A 118 -0.14 -15.32 7.17
N LYS A 119 0.14 -16.47 7.80
CA LYS A 119 0.43 -17.71 7.07
C LYS A 119 -0.88 -18.35 6.63
N ALA A 120 -0.97 -18.65 5.34
CA ALA A 120 -2.11 -19.35 4.77
C ALA A 120 -1.85 -20.86 4.68
N LYS A 121 -2.91 -21.66 4.72
CA LYS A 121 -2.87 -23.12 4.56
C LYS A 121 -2.49 -23.51 3.14
N ASP A 122 -3.11 -22.84 2.17
CA ASP A 122 -2.78 -22.97 0.75
C ASP A 122 -2.46 -21.58 0.14
N PRO A 123 -1.20 -21.12 0.25
CA PRO A 123 -0.80 -19.82 -0.29
C PRO A 123 -0.85 -19.76 -1.82
N GLU A 124 -0.72 -20.90 -2.51
CA GLU A 124 -0.74 -20.95 -3.97
C GLU A 124 -2.15 -20.73 -4.52
N LYS A 125 -3.17 -21.30 -3.88
CA LYS A 125 -4.57 -21.04 -4.18
C LYS A 125 -4.91 -19.54 -4.09
N ILE A 126 -4.49 -18.87 -3.01
CA ILE A 126 -4.70 -17.43 -2.83
C ILE A 126 -4.02 -16.62 -3.95
N LEU A 127 -2.80 -16.99 -4.34
CA LEU A 127 -2.10 -16.36 -5.46
C LEU A 127 -2.74 -16.63 -6.82
N GLY A 128 -3.43 -17.76 -6.97
CA GLY A 128 -4.17 -18.13 -8.17
C GLY A 128 -5.40 -17.26 -8.42
N GLU A 129 -6.07 -16.82 -7.35
CA GLU A 129 -7.28 -15.98 -7.42
C GLU A 129 -6.98 -14.51 -7.76
N ILE A 130 -5.77 -14.03 -7.45
CA ILE A 130 -5.37 -12.64 -7.68
C ILE A 130 -4.92 -12.44 -9.15
N ARG A 131 -5.62 -11.57 -9.88
CA ARG A 131 -5.37 -11.30 -11.31
C ARG A 131 -4.64 -9.96 -11.56
N GLY A 132 -3.88 -9.92 -12.65
CA GLY A 132 -3.25 -8.70 -13.17
C GLY A 132 -2.14 -8.13 -12.28
N LEU A 133 -1.96 -6.80 -12.35
CA LEU A 133 -0.90 -6.08 -11.63
C LEU A 133 -1.02 -6.19 -10.10
N LYS A 134 -2.21 -6.50 -9.57
CA LYS A 134 -2.44 -6.72 -8.14
C LYS A 134 -1.67 -7.95 -7.62
N LYS A 135 -1.30 -8.90 -8.47
CA LYS A 135 -0.54 -10.11 -8.10
C LYS A 135 0.91 -9.80 -7.71
N PHE A 136 1.46 -8.66 -8.12
CA PHE A 136 2.88 -8.33 -7.90
C PHE A 136 3.25 -8.29 -6.41
N GLY A 137 2.47 -7.60 -5.59
CA GLY A 137 2.72 -7.47 -4.15
C GLY A 137 2.66 -8.81 -3.40
N PRO A 138 1.55 -9.56 -3.51
CA PRO A 138 1.40 -10.89 -2.92
C PRO A 138 2.45 -11.88 -3.40
N ASN A 139 2.76 -11.92 -4.69
CA ASN A 139 3.78 -12.83 -5.23
C ASN A 139 5.17 -12.51 -4.67
N ARG A 140 5.52 -11.22 -4.59
CA ARG A 140 6.77 -10.78 -3.94
C ARG A 140 6.77 -11.16 -2.46
N SER A 141 5.65 -11.00 -1.76
CA SER A 141 5.54 -11.40 -0.36
C SER A 141 5.75 -12.89 -0.17
N PHE A 142 5.12 -13.72 -1.01
CA PHE A 142 5.27 -15.16 -0.95
C PHE A 142 6.72 -15.57 -1.18
N ARG A 143 7.39 -15.02 -2.20
CA ARG A 143 8.81 -15.31 -2.49
C ARG A 143 9.76 -14.91 -1.37
N LEU A 144 9.48 -13.83 -0.63
CA LEU A 144 10.39 -13.30 0.40
C LEU A 144 10.10 -13.85 1.80
N ARG A 145 8.81 -14.12 2.09
CA ARG A 145 8.31 -14.38 3.46
C ARG A 145 7.55 -15.70 3.57
N GLY A 146 7.38 -16.45 2.49
CA GLY A 146 6.64 -17.71 2.47
C GLY A 146 5.12 -17.55 2.57
N SER A 147 4.59 -16.33 2.58
CA SER A 147 3.14 -16.08 2.55
C SER A 147 2.77 -14.90 1.63
N PRO A 148 1.69 -15.02 0.85
CA PRO A 148 1.17 -13.94 0.02
C PRO A 148 0.48 -12.82 0.82
N ILE A 149 0.13 -13.08 2.09
CA ILE A 149 -0.59 -12.14 2.95
C ILE A 149 0.39 -11.48 3.90
N PHE A 150 0.72 -10.22 3.62
CA PHE A 150 1.56 -9.40 4.47
C PHE A 150 0.96 -8.00 4.59
N ILE A 151 0.78 -7.57 5.83
CA ILE A 151 0.26 -6.25 6.19
C ILE A 151 1.45 -5.43 6.70
N PRO A 152 2.07 -4.59 5.86
CA PRO A 152 3.27 -3.86 6.26
C PRO A 152 2.96 -2.79 7.31
N ASP A 153 3.93 -2.46 8.16
CA ASP A 153 3.92 -1.32 9.11
C ASP A 153 4.14 0.02 8.42
N VAL A 154 3.59 0.15 7.22
CA VAL A 154 3.54 1.40 6.51
C VAL A 154 2.13 1.58 6.01
N ASN A 155 1.61 2.77 6.30
CA ASN A 155 0.38 3.27 5.75
C ASN A 155 -0.92 2.81 6.42
N TRP A 156 -0.98 2.43 7.69
CA TRP A 156 -2.29 2.24 8.35
C TRP A 156 -2.61 3.40 9.29
N SER A 157 -3.89 3.73 9.43
CA SER A 157 -4.36 4.69 10.44
C SER A 157 -4.17 4.17 11.86
N TRP A 158 -4.10 2.85 12.02
CA TRP A 158 -3.86 2.18 13.30
C TRP A 158 -2.39 1.77 13.40
N ARG A 159 -1.87 1.78 14.64
CA ARG A 159 -0.55 1.20 14.95
C ARG A 159 -0.55 -0.30 14.69
N LEU A 160 0.56 -0.83 14.16
CA LEU A 160 0.71 -2.24 13.85
C LEU A 160 0.34 -3.17 15.01
N ASP A 161 0.79 -2.83 16.23
CA ASP A 161 0.51 -3.61 17.44
C ASP A 161 -0.99 -3.83 17.65
N LYS A 162 -1.80 -2.79 17.44
CA LYS A 162 -3.27 -2.86 17.57
C LYS A 162 -3.90 -3.69 16.46
N ILE A 163 -3.37 -3.59 15.24
CA ILE A 163 -3.84 -4.40 14.11
C ILE A 163 -3.56 -5.88 14.40
N HIS A 164 -2.35 -6.20 14.85
CA HIS A 164 -1.94 -7.55 15.22
C HIS A 164 -2.80 -8.11 16.36
N GLU A 165 -3.00 -7.35 17.43
CA GLU A 165 -3.84 -7.74 18.58
C GLU A 165 -5.28 -8.07 18.12
N LYS A 166 -5.86 -7.23 17.27
CA LYS A 166 -7.22 -7.47 16.75
C LYS A 166 -7.29 -8.68 15.84
N LEU A 167 -6.32 -8.86 14.95
CA LEU A 167 -6.24 -10.05 14.10
C LEU A 167 -6.12 -11.32 14.94
N GLN A 168 -5.27 -11.33 15.97
CA GLN A 168 -5.15 -12.46 16.88
C GLN A 168 -6.44 -12.72 17.66
N ALA A 169 -7.14 -11.68 18.12
CA ALA A 169 -8.40 -11.85 18.84
C ALA A 169 -9.49 -12.51 17.97
N TYR A 170 -9.64 -12.08 16.71
CA TYR A 170 -10.58 -12.70 15.77
C TYR A 170 -10.18 -14.14 15.46
N TRP A 171 -8.89 -14.37 15.23
CA TRP A 171 -8.37 -15.70 14.92
C TRP A 171 -8.58 -16.68 16.08
N ALA A 172 -8.20 -16.29 17.30
CA ALA A 172 -8.39 -17.12 18.49
C ALA A 172 -9.86 -17.47 18.75
N GLN A 173 -10.77 -16.52 18.49
CA GLN A 173 -12.20 -16.77 18.63
C GLN A 173 -12.73 -17.69 17.54
N TYR A 174 -12.23 -17.57 16.31
CA TYR A 174 -12.54 -18.51 15.24
C TYR A 174 -12.07 -19.93 15.61
N SER A 175 -10.80 -20.12 15.98
CA SER A 175 -10.24 -21.44 16.34
C SER A 175 -11.03 -22.12 17.47
N ARG A 176 -11.45 -21.36 18.49
CA ARG A 176 -12.31 -21.88 19.57
C ARG A 176 -13.68 -22.37 19.08
N LYS A 177 -14.28 -21.71 18.09
CA LYS A 177 -15.59 -22.09 17.54
C LYS A 177 -15.50 -23.24 16.54
N SER A 178 -14.42 -23.30 15.77
CA SER A 178 -14.23 -24.30 14.72
C SER A 178 -13.58 -25.60 15.23
N GLY A 179 -13.11 -25.64 16.49
CA GLY A 179 -12.43 -26.80 17.07
C GLY A 179 -11.09 -27.10 16.38
N ALA A 180 -10.49 -26.08 15.76
CA ALA A 180 -9.24 -26.14 15.02
C ALA A 180 -8.02 -25.87 15.91
#